data_AF-A0A066UKA8-F1
#
_entry.id   AF-A0A066UKA8-F1
#
_cell.length_a   1.000
_cell.length_b   1.000
_cell.length_c   1.000
_cell.angle_alpha   90.00
_cell.angle_beta   90.00
_cell.angle_gamma   90.00
#
_symmetry.space_group_name_H-M   'P 1'
#
loop_
_entity.id
_entity.type
_entity.pdbx_description
1 polymer ?
#
loop_
_entity_poly.entity_id
_entity_poly.type
_entity_poly.pdbx_seq_one_letter_code
_entity_poly.pdbx_strand_id
1 'polypeptide(L)'
;MNPDEPPPVTISYLINQGIPISAQDVYGMTPLHYAMRSKNADAAIALLEAGADPNIPNKDGLRPLSMVGYTKDRLDVLELMLKKGGNVHNIMGDGSNRTILESWLPTENEEQWVFDIYNLMKKYAQNF
;
A
#
# COMPACT_ATOMS: atom_id res chain seq x y z
N MET A 1 30.43 3.77 -14.36
CA MET A 1 29.87 2.69 -13.51
C MET A 1 30.99 1.71 -13.25
N ASN A 2 31.28 1.39 -11.99
CA ASN A 2 32.36 0.50 -11.60
C ASN A 2 31.88 -0.95 -11.76
N PRO A 3 32.54 -1.82 -12.55
CA PRO A 3 32.07 -3.20 -12.79
C PRO A 3 32.15 -4.11 -11.55
N ASP A 4 32.93 -3.73 -10.54
CA ASP A 4 33.09 -4.46 -9.28
C ASP A 4 32.15 -3.98 -8.16
N GLU A 5 31.40 -2.89 -8.38
CA GLU A 5 30.38 -2.44 -7.45
C GLU A 5 29.11 -3.26 -7.69
N PRO A 6 28.56 -3.97 -6.69
CA PRO A 6 27.32 -4.71 -6.88
C PRO A 6 26.26 -3.70 -7.38
N PRO A 7 25.47 -4.06 -8.41
CA PRO A 7 24.47 -3.14 -8.94
C PRO A 7 23.61 -2.64 -7.79
N PRO A 8 23.24 -1.35 -7.77
CA PRO A 8 22.37 -0.81 -6.73
C PRO A 8 21.21 -1.79 -6.54
N VAL A 9 21.00 -2.24 -5.29
CA VAL A 9 19.97 -3.23 -4.98
C VAL A 9 18.61 -2.57 -5.20
N THR A 10 18.13 -2.65 -6.43
CA THR A 10 16.83 -2.14 -6.86
C THR A 10 15.78 -3.22 -6.71
N ILE A 11 14.52 -2.82 -6.59
CA ILE A 11 13.39 -3.76 -6.53
C ILE A 11 13.41 -4.70 -7.75
N SER A 12 13.70 -4.17 -8.95
CA SER A 12 13.82 -4.96 -10.19
C SER A 12 14.97 -5.98 -10.11
N TYR A 13 16.10 -5.62 -9.51
CA TYR A 13 17.21 -6.55 -9.29
C TYR A 13 16.80 -7.70 -8.36
N LEU A 14 16.13 -7.40 -7.24
CA LEU A 14 15.69 -8.42 -6.27
C LEU A 14 14.69 -9.41 -6.88
N ILE A 15 13.76 -8.93 -7.70
CA ILE A 15 12.78 -9.78 -8.40
C ILE A 15 13.47 -10.73 -9.38
N ASN A 16 14.47 -10.25 -10.11
CA ASN A 16 15.26 -11.09 -11.02
C ASN A 16 16.07 -12.17 -10.30
N GLN A 17 16.37 -11.97 -9.01
CA GLN A 17 16.99 -12.99 -8.15
C GLN A 17 15.97 -14.01 -7.59
N GLY A 18 14.69 -13.92 -7.99
CA GLY A 18 13.63 -14.81 -7.53
C GLY A 18 13.12 -14.50 -6.12
N ILE A 19 13.43 -13.32 -5.57
CA ILE A 19 12.94 -12.94 -4.25
C ILE A 19 11.44 -12.63 -4.34
N PRO A 20 10.60 -13.28 -3.51
CA PRO A 20 9.16 -13.04 -3.55
C PRO A 20 8.83 -11.62 -3.08
N ILE A 21 8.22 -10.82 -3.96
CA ILE A 21 7.88 -9.41 -3.72
C ILE A 21 6.88 -9.19 -2.58
N SER A 22 6.08 -10.22 -2.31
CA SER A 22 5.03 -10.25 -1.29
C SER A 22 5.40 -11.12 -0.07
N ALA A 23 6.69 -11.47 0.08
CA ALA A 23 7.15 -12.24 1.24
C ALA A 23 6.80 -11.53 2.55
N GLN A 24 6.37 -12.30 3.54
CA GLN A 24 6.09 -11.81 4.88
C GLN A 24 7.22 -12.15 5.84
N ASP A 25 7.61 -11.19 6.66
CA ASP A 25 8.53 -11.44 7.77
C ASP A 25 7.83 -12.10 8.98
N VAL A 26 8.55 -12.20 10.10
CA VAL A 26 8.03 -12.79 11.35
C VAL A 26 6.84 -12.02 11.95
N TYR A 27 6.57 -10.80 11.50
CA TYR A 27 5.43 -9.97 11.90
C TYR A 27 4.30 -9.97 10.87
N GLY A 28 4.44 -10.72 9.78
CA GLY A 28 3.48 -10.68 8.67
C GLY A 28 3.66 -9.45 7.76
N MET A 29 4.73 -8.68 7.93
CA MET A 29 4.95 -7.46 7.15
C MET A 29 5.57 -7.80 5.80
N THR A 30 5.00 -7.23 4.74
CA THR A 30 5.54 -7.30 3.37
C THR A 30 6.41 -6.08 3.08
N PRO A 31 7.28 -6.12 2.04
CA PRO A 31 8.01 -4.94 1.58
C PRO A 31 7.10 -3.72 1.37
N LEU A 32 5.87 -3.92 0.87
CA LEU A 32 4.93 -2.83 0.64
C LEU A 32 4.45 -2.18 1.94
N HIS A 33 4.27 -2.94 3.03
CA HIS A 33 3.98 -2.33 4.34
C HIS A 33 5.11 -1.40 4.80
N TYR A 34 6.37 -1.82 4.61
CA TYR A 34 7.53 -1.03 4.99
C TYR A 34 7.65 0.23 4.14
N ALA A 35 7.39 0.16 2.83
CA ALA A 35 7.38 1.32 1.96
C ALA A 35 6.34 2.37 2.40
N MET A 36 5.12 1.94 2.73
CA MET A 36 4.06 2.82 3.23
C MET A 36 4.45 3.45 4.57
N ARG A 37 4.89 2.65 5.55
CA ARG A 37 5.29 3.14 6.88
C ARG A 37 6.45 4.14 6.82
N SER A 38 7.36 3.96 5.86
CA SER A 38 8.50 4.84 5.63
C SER A 38 8.15 6.09 4.81
N LYS A 39 6.88 6.24 4.40
CA LYS A 39 6.39 7.31 3.51
C LYS A 39 7.13 7.38 2.17
N ASN A 40 7.69 6.24 1.74
CA ASN A 40 8.48 6.16 0.51
C ASN A 40 7.57 5.76 -0.66
N ALA A 41 6.92 6.76 -1.25
CA ALA A 41 5.98 6.58 -2.36
C ALA A 41 6.64 5.94 -3.59
N ASP A 42 7.88 6.29 -3.90
CA ASP A 42 8.57 5.76 -5.08
C ASP A 42 8.89 4.27 -4.91
N ALA A 43 9.30 3.86 -3.70
CA ALA A 43 9.43 2.45 -3.37
C ALA A 43 8.08 1.72 -3.42
N ALA A 44 7.01 2.33 -2.90
CA ALA A 44 5.67 1.74 -2.95
C ALA A 44 5.20 1.52 -4.40
N ILE A 45 5.40 2.50 -5.28
CA ILE A 45 5.08 2.41 -6.71
C ILE A 45 5.88 1.28 -7.35
N ALA A 46 7.20 1.25 -7.17
CA ALA A 46 8.04 0.21 -7.76
C ALA A 46 7.64 -1.20 -7.29
N LEU A 47 7.27 -1.37 -6.01
CA LEU A 47 6.75 -2.64 -5.50
C LEU A 47 5.39 -3.01 -6.14
N LEU A 48 4.48 -2.07 -6.31
CA LEU A 48 3.17 -2.29 -6.92
C LEU A 48 3.27 -2.60 -8.42
N GLU A 49 4.18 -1.93 -9.14
CA GLU A 49 4.49 -2.21 -10.54
C GLU A 49 5.07 -3.62 -10.71
N ALA A 50 5.88 -4.04 -9.75
CA ALA A 50 6.41 -5.39 -9.61
C ALA A 50 5.37 -6.47 -9.21
N GLY A 51 4.13 -6.07 -8.92
CA GLY A 51 3.05 -7.01 -8.56
C GLY A 51 2.94 -7.33 -7.07
N ALA A 52 3.45 -6.46 -6.18
CA ALA A 52 3.16 -6.56 -4.75
C ALA A 52 1.64 -6.48 -4.50
N ASP A 53 1.13 -7.37 -3.63
CA ASP A 53 -0.28 -7.42 -3.28
C ASP A 53 -0.61 -6.44 -2.14
N PRO A 54 -1.46 -5.42 -2.37
CA PRO A 54 -1.86 -4.44 -1.35
C PRO A 54 -2.84 -4.97 -0.30
N ASN A 55 -3.28 -6.23 -0.41
CA ASN A 55 -4.31 -6.83 0.46
C ASN A 55 -3.77 -7.72 1.57
N ILE A 56 -2.46 -8.04 1.56
CA ILE A 56 -1.88 -8.98 2.51
C ILE A 56 -1.91 -8.39 3.92
N PRO A 57 -2.58 -9.03 4.91
CA PRO A 57 -2.59 -8.56 6.28
C PRO A 57 -1.30 -8.98 7.01
N ASN A 58 -0.77 -8.08 7.84
CA ASN A 58 0.19 -8.42 8.87
C ASN A 58 -0.50 -9.14 10.05
N LYS A 59 0.25 -9.50 11.09
CA LYS A 59 -0.30 -10.19 12.27
C LYS A 59 -1.32 -9.38 13.06
N ASP A 60 -1.30 -8.06 12.94
CA ASP A 60 -2.29 -7.15 13.54
C ASP A 60 -3.50 -6.94 12.61
N GLY A 61 -3.55 -7.60 11.45
CA GLY A 61 -4.62 -7.41 10.46
C GLY A 61 -4.49 -6.12 9.64
N LEU A 62 -3.42 -5.34 9.83
CA LEU A 62 -3.12 -4.16 9.02
C LEU A 62 -2.66 -4.60 7.64
N ARG A 63 -3.12 -3.89 6.61
CA ARG A 63 -2.78 -4.15 5.20
C ARG A 63 -2.09 -2.92 4.62
N PRO A 64 -1.26 -3.04 3.57
CA PRO A 64 -0.66 -1.87 2.95
C PRO A 64 -1.69 -0.82 2.49
N LEU A 65 -2.82 -1.24 1.94
CA LEU A 65 -3.90 -0.32 1.55
C LEU A 65 -4.51 0.44 2.73
N SER A 66 -4.58 -0.15 3.94
CA SER A 66 -5.07 0.55 5.13
C SER A 66 -4.12 1.65 5.62
N MET A 67 -2.88 1.67 5.12
CA MET A 67 -1.80 2.58 5.54
C MET A 67 -1.64 3.80 4.62
N VAL A 68 -2.58 4.06 3.70
CA VAL A 68 -2.44 5.12 2.67
C VAL A 68 -2.34 6.54 3.23
N GLY A 69 -2.75 6.76 4.47
CA GLY A 69 -2.54 8.03 5.17
C GLY A 69 -1.06 8.39 5.34
N TYR A 70 -0.15 7.41 5.35
CA TYR A 70 1.29 7.69 5.41
C TYR A 70 1.84 8.30 4.11
N THR A 71 1.14 8.13 2.99
CA THR A 71 1.48 8.67 1.67
C THR A 71 0.39 9.63 1.16
N LYS A 72 -0.26 10.37 2.07
CA LYS A 72 -1.40 11.25 1.74
C LYS A 72 -1.14 12.28 0.64
N ASP A 73 0.11 12.73 0.50
CA ASP A 73 0.53 13.71 -0.51
C ASP A 73 0.80 13.06 -1.90
N ARG A 74 0.62 11.74 -2.00
CA ARG A 74 0.94 10.90 -3.17
C ARG A 74 -0.24 9.99 -3.51
N LEU A 75 -1.34 10.59 -3.97
CA LEU A 75 -2.55 9.86 -4.38
C LEU A 75 -2.33 8.88 -5.53
N ASP A 76 -1.27 9.07 -6.31
CA ASP A 76 -0.81 8.13 -7.34
C ASP A 76 -0.50 6.75 -6.76
N VAL A 77 0.04 6.67 -5.54
CA VAL A 77 0.25 5.40 -4.82
C VAL A 77 -1.08 4.71 -4.56
N LEU A 78 -2.05 5.42 -3.99
CA LEU A 78 -3.38 4.88 -3.70
C LEU A 78 -4.09 4.43 -4.99
N GLU A 79 -4.07 5.26 -6.03
CA GLU A 79 -4.69 4.90 -7.30
C GLU A 79 -4.07 3.63 -7.89
N LEU A 80 -2.74 3.50 -7.82
CA LEU A 80 -2.06 2.30 -8.29
C LEU A 80 -2.41 1.06 -7.45
N MET A 81 -2.47 1.18 -6.12
CA MET A 81 -2.94 0.09 -5.25
C MET A 81 -4.33 -0.40 -5.65
N LEU A 82 -5.26 0.53 -5.88
CA LEU A 82 -6.62 0.21 -6.30
C LEU A 82 -6.65 -0.47 -7.68
N LYS A 83 -5.89 0.06 -8.65
CA LYS A 83 -5.73 -0.55 -10.00
C LYS A 83 -5.13 -1.95 -9.94
N LYS A 84 -4.28 -2.24 -8.94
CA LYS A 84 -3.68 -3.56 -8.70
C LYS A 84 -4.56 -4.49 -7.85
N GLY A 85 -5.85 -4.17 -7.68
CA GLY A 85 -6.81 -5.03 -6.98
C GLY A 85 -6.87 -4.79 -5.47
N GLY A 86 -6.47 -3.61 -5.00
CA GLY A 86 -6.66 -3.21 -3.62
C GLY A 86 -8.14 -3.21 -3.21
N ASN A 87 -8.50 -4.09 -2.29
CA ASN A 87 -9.86 -4.28 -1.83
C ASN A 87 -10.16 -3.37 -0.62
N VAL A 88 -10.94 -2.32 -0.87
CA VAL A 88 -11.37 -1.33 0.13
C VAL A 88 -12.46 -1.84 1.08
N HIS A 89 -13.05 -3.01 0.81
CA HIS A 89 -14.02 -3.68 1.69
C HIS A 89 -13.37 -4.61 2.71
N ASN A 90 -12.05 -4.76 2.70
CA ASN A 90 -11.34 -5.45 3.76
C ASN A 90 -11.53 -4.72 5.10
N ILE A 91 -11.67 -5.48 6.19
CA ILE A 91 -11.77 -4.95 7.55
C ILE A 91 -10.42 -4.39 8.01
N MET A 92 -10.44 -3.26 8.69
CA MET A 92 -9.28 -2.66 9.35
C MET A 92 -8.72 -3.59 10.43
N GLY A 93 -7.39 -3.63 10.55
CA GLY A 93 -6.69 -4.30 11.66
C GLY A 93 -6.74 -3.54 12.98
N ASP A 94 -7.49 -2.43 13.08
CA ASP A 94 -7.57 -1.59 14.29
C ASP A 94 -8.61 -2.08 15.32
N GLY A 95 -9.28 -3.20 15.04
CA GLY A 95 -10.33 -3.76 15.90
C GLY A 95 -11.69 -3.04 15.81
N SER A 96 -11.84 -2.00 14.98
CA SER A 96 -13.10 -1.26 14.84
C SER A 96 -14.19 -2.02 14.09
N ASN A 97 -13.87 -3.16 13.48
CA ASN A 97 -14.75 -3.94 12.60
C ASN A 97 -15.34 -3.12 11.43
N ARG A 98 -14.66 -2.02 11.05
CA ARG A 98 -14.99 -1.22 9.87
C ARG A 98 -14.16 -1.66 8.68
N THR A 99 -14.72 -1.53 7.49
CA THR A 99 -13.95 -1.65 6.25
C THR A 99 -12.93 -0.51 6.12
N ILE A 100 -11.93 -0.69 5.25
CA ILE A 100 -10.99 0.38 4.90
C ILE A 100 -11.78 1.60 4.41
N LEU A 101 -12.73 1.43 3.48
CA LEU A 101 -13.53 2.53 2.95
C LEU A 101 -14.31 3.29 4.03
N GLU A 102 -14.98 2.57 4.95
CA GLU A 102 -15.74 3.19 6.04
C GLU A 102 -14.86 3.93 7.04
N SER A 103 -13.63 3.46 7.24
CA SER A 103 -12.67 4.08 8.15
C SER A 103 -12.13 5.41 7.61
N TRP A 104 -12.23 5.62 6.30
CA TRP A 104 -11.90 6.87 5.63
C TRP A 104 -13.10 7.79 5.41
N LEU A 105 -14.30 7.46 5.92
CA LEU A 105 -15.46 8.33 5.80
C LEU A 105 -15.17 9.68 6.51
N PRO A 106 -15.12 10.81 5.77
CA PRO A 106 -14.74 12.09 6.36
C PRO A 106 -15.82 12.59 7.32
N THR A 107 -15.41 13.14 8.45
CA THR A 107 -16.29 13.84 9.40
C THR A 107 -16.22 15.36 9.20
N GLU A 108 -17.05 16.10 9.92
CA GLU A 108 -16.98 17.56 9.95
C GLU A 108 -15.59 18.02 10.43
N ASN A 109 -14.96 18.94 9.69
CA ASN A 109 -13.64 19.54 9.94
C ASN A 109 -12.40 18.70 9.56
N GLU A 110 -12.53 17.67 8.71
CA GLU A 110 -11.37 16.96 8.17
C GLU A 110 -10.60 17.77 7.11
N GLU A 111 -9.31 17.48 6.95
CA GLU A 111 -8.49 18.07 5.90
C GLU A 111 -8.91 17.54 4.51
N GLN A 112 -8.75 18.37 3.45
CA GLN A 112 -9.16 18.02 2.08
C GLN A 112 -8.58 16.68 1.58
N TRP A 113 -7.35 16.34 1.96
CA TRP A 113 -6.72 15.08 1.52
C TRP A 113 -7.47 13.83 2.02
N VAL A 114 -8.20 13.91 3.14
CA VAL A 114 -9.04 12.81 3.65
C VAL A 114 -10.21 12.58 2.69
N PHE A 115 -10.84 13.66 2.22
CA PHE A 115 -11.88 13.59 1.21
C PHE A 115 -11.35 13.04 -0.11
N ASP A 116 -10.14 13.43 -0.51
CA ASP A 116 -9.53 12.95 -1.76
C ASP A 116 -9.26 11.45 -1.72
N ILE A 117 -8.70 10.94 -0.61
CA ILE A 117 -8.51 9.50 -0.37
C ILE A 117 -9.86 8.77 -0.41
N TYR A 118 -10.84 9.25 0.36
CA TYR A 118 -12.16 8.64 0.44
C TYR A 118 -12.86 8.58 -0.93
N ASN A 119 -12.88 9.70 -1.66
CA ASN A 119 -13.51 9.80 -2.96
C ASN A 119 -12.84 8.89 -3.98
N LEU A 120 -11.50 8.79 -3.94
CA LEU A 120 -10.76 7.87 -4.78
C LEU A 120 -11.09 6.41 -4.45
N MET A 121 -11.07 6.01 -3.19
CA MET A 121 -11.47 4.66 -2.78
C MET A 121 -12.91 4.35 -3.19
N LYS A 122 -13.85 5.27 -2.96
CA LYS A 122 -15.27 5.13 -3.30
C LYS A 122 -15.48 4.92 -4.79
N LYS A 123 -14.70 5.59 -5.66
CA LYS A 123 -14.75 5.39 -7.11
C LYS A 123 -14.39 3.96 -7.51
N TYR A 124 -13.44 3.33 -6.83
CA TYR A 124 -13.01 1.96 -7.13
C TYR A 124 -13.84 0.89 -6.38
N ALA A 125 -14.52 1.25 -5.29
CA ALA A 125 -15.45 0.38 -4.57
C ALA A 125 -16.67 -0.04 -5.41
N GLN A 126 -17.07 0.77 -6.38
CA GLN A 126 -18.26 0.52 -7.21
C GLN A 126 -17.97 -0.42 -8.41
N ASN A 127 -16.71 -0.82 -8.61
CA ASN A 127 -16.28 -1.54 -9.81
C ASN A 127 -16.07 -3.04 -9.59
N PHE A 128 -16.52 -3.59 -8.46
CA PHE A 128 -16.40 -5.02 -8.09
C PHE A 128 -17.75 -5.62 -7.73
#